data_AF-F3ACP2-F1
#
_entry.id   AF-F3ACP2-F1
#
_cell.length_a   1.000
_cell.length_b   1.000
_cell.length_c   1.000
_cell.angle_alpha   90.00
_cell.angle_beta   90.00
_cell.angle_gamma   90.00
#
_symmetry.space_group_name_H-M   'P 1'
#
loop_
_entity.id
_entity.type
_entity.pdbx_description
1 polymer ?
#
loop_
_entity_poly.entity_id
_entity_poly.type
_entity_poly.pdbx_seq_one_letter_code
_entity_poly.pdbx_strand_id
1 'polypeptide(L)'
;MAQKTIQGNKELARQIKSRRNELRLTIEEAASRAGVGTKTWCRYEAGESIRMDKCKGICKALNWRVLPEQDEDTYDGISAREYKNHEAWSLFLENAFGDRAAMSFAAGSDILLDHINEDLAELASIPIGSHLGQLSVSWLCENLPKQFLMHYDYDFLYQMKCSLESMRQRAKYGHSMTAYSVMEELLLYLCNEEATALIELGSGINRFEDDNTVSEEWVFDLLGDADIVSYLYADLYLSSEHPYHFSHWSDQQFYTEQSE
;
A
#
# COMPACT_ATOMS: atom_id res chain seq x y z
N MET A 1 3.31 2.87 -14.36
CA MET A 1 4.59 3.46 -14.87
C MET A 1 5.72 2.45 -14.68
N ALA A 2 6.88 2.61 -15.32
CA ALA A 2 8.03 1.74 -15.02
C ALA A 2 8.41 1.91 -13.54
N GLN A 3 8.36 0.83 -12.75
CA GLN A 3 8.75 0.85 -11.34
C GLN A 3 10.16 1.46 -11.24
N LYS A 4 10.30 2.59 -10.53
CA LYS A 4 11.61 3.21 -10.31
C LYS A 4 12.47 2.14 -9.62
N THR A 5 13.56 1.76 -10.28
CA THR A 5 14.42 0.66 -9.84
C THR A 5 15.82 1.20 -9.64
N ILE A 6 16.41 0.97 -8.47
CA ILE A 6 17.83 1.21 -8.25
C ILE A 6 18.59 0.21 -9.09
N GLN A 7 19.42 0.72 -10.00
CA GLN A 7 20.25 -0.13 -10.84
C GLN A 7 21.21 -0.93 -9.96
N GLY A 8 21.21 -2.25 -10.16
CA GLY A 8 22.02 -3.16 -9.35
C GLY A 8 23.50 -2.85 -9.50
N ASN A 9 24.18 -2.58 -8.38
CA ASN A 9 25.63 -2.35 -8.32
C ASN A 9 26.28 -3.48 -7.49
N LYS A 10 27.42 -3.99 -7.97
CA LYS A 10 28.22 -5.00 -7.26
C LYS A 10 28.71 -4.50 -5.90
N GLU A 11 28.95 -3.19 -5.78
CA GLU A 11 29.40 -2.60 -4.53
C GLU A 11 28.28 -2.55 -3.49
N LEU A 12 27.08 -2.10 -3.87
CA LEU A 12 25.90 -2.17 -3.01
C LEU A 12 25.58 -3.60 -2.56
N ALA A 13 25.65 -4.58 -3.48
CA ALA A 13 25.44 -5.99 -3.16
C ALA A 13 26.44 -6.53 -2.12
N ARG A 14 27.72 -6.13 -2.26
CA ARG A 14 28.78 -6.46 -1.31
C ARG A 14 28.51 -5.85 0.06
N GLN A 15 28.02 -4.61 0.11
CA GLN A 15 27.68 -3.93 1.35
C GLN A 15 26.46 -4.55 2.04
N ILE A 16 25.40 -4.88 1.30
CA ILE A 16 24.21 -5.61 1.81
C ILE A 16 24.65 -6.92 2.46
N LYS A 17 25.47 -7.71 1.74
CA LYS A 17 25.99 -8.99 2.23
C LYS A 17 26.91 -8.83 3.44
N SER A 18 27.82 -7.85 3.43
CA SER A 18 28.71 -7.57 4.56
C SER A 18 27.91 -7.21 5.81
N ARG A 19 26.95 -6.30 5.66
CA ARG A 19 26.12 -5.82 6.77
C ARG A 19 25.24 -6.92 7.35
N ARG A 20 24.63 -7.76 6.51
CA ARG A 20 23.87 -8.93 6.97
C ARG A 20 24.73 -9.85 7.83
N ASN A 21 25.96 -10.13 7.39
CA ASN A 21 26.90 -10.98 8.13
C ASN A 21 27.38 -10.31 9.44
N GLU A 22 27.62 -9.00 9.45
CA GLU A 22 27.94 -8.23 10.67
C GLU A 22 26.83 -8.34 11.72
N LEU A 23 25.57 -8.29 11.27
CA LEU A 23 24.38 -8.46 12.11
C LEU A 23 24.10 -9.93 12.45
N ARG A 24 24.90 -10.87 11.95
CA ARG A 24 24.76 -12.33 12.14
C ARG A 24 23.40 -12.86 11.71
N LEU A 25 22.82 -12.29 10.65
CA LEU A 25 21.53 -12.73 10.11
C LEU A 25 21.74 -13.78 9.01
N THR A 26 20.89 -14.80 9.03
CA THR A 26 20.72 -15.69 7.87
C THR A 26 20.05 -14.96 6.71
N ILE A 27 20.11 -15.53 5.51
CA ILE A 27 19.44 -14.95 4.34
C ILE A 27 17.92 -14.94 4.56
N GLU A 28 17.40 -16.01 5.14
CA GLU A 28 15.98 -16.21 5.48
C GLU A 28 15.50 -15.16 6.49
N GLU A 29 16.27 -14.91 7.56
CA GLU A 29 15.92 -13.89 8.56
C GLU A 29 16.02 -12.47 8.00
N ALA A 30 17.02 -12.18 7.18
CA ALA A 30 17.15 -10.86 6.59
C ALA A 30 16.05 -10.57 5.56
N ALA A 31 15.73 -11.56 4.73
CA ALA A 31 14.62 -11.51 3.79
C ALA A 31 13.28 -11.32 4.51
N SER A 32 13.02 -12.09 5.56
CA SER A 32 11.84 -11.96 6.42
C SER A 32 11.74 -10.57 7.06
N ARG A 33 12.83 -10.05 7.65
CA ARG A 33 12.85 -8.69 8.24
C ARG A 33 12.62 -7.58 7.23
N ALA A 34 12.97 -7.82 5.97
CA ALA A 34 12.76 -6.90 4.88
C ALA A 34 11.41 -7.08 4.16
N GLY A 35 10.61 -8.08 4.53
CA GLY A 35 9.36 -8.40 3.85
C GLY A 35 9.56 -8.81 2.38
N VAL A 36 10.71 -9.42 2.05
CA VAL A 36 11.00 -9.94 0.71
C VAL A 36 11.25 -11.43 0.75
N GLY A 37 11.02 -12.13 -0.36
CA GLY A 37 11.34 -13.55 -0.47
C GLY A 37 12.85 -13.84 -0.44
N THR A 38 13.24 -15.01 0.05
CA THR A 38 14.66 -15.43 0.18
C THR A 38 15.42 -15.37 -1.14
N LYS A 39 14.77 -15.77 -2.25
CA LYS A 39 15.34 -15.68 -3.60
C LYS A 39 15.55 -14.22 -4.04
N THR A 40 14.65 -13.33 -3.65
CA THR A 40 14.74 -11.89 -3.94
C THR A 40 15.90 -11.27 -3.17
N TRP A 41 16.09 -11.63 -1.89
CA TRP A 41 17.26 -11.23 -1.13
C TRP A 41 18.57 -11.72 -1.76
N CYS A 42 18.63 -12.99 -2.19
CA CYS A 42 19.78 -13.52 -2.90
C CYS A 42 20.12 -12.74 -4.18
N ARG A 43 19.11 -12.24 -4.91
CA ARG A 43 19.32 -11.38 -6.09
C ARG A 43 19.94 -10.03 -5.70
N TYR A 44 19.52 -9.45 -4.59
CA TYR A 44 20.11 -8.21 -4.07
C TYR A 44 21.59 -8.40 -3.71
N GLU A 45 21.93 -9.52 -3.06
CA GLU A 45 23.34 -9.87 -2.76
C GLU A 45 24.16 -10.28 -4.00
N ALA A 46 23.50 -10.57 -5.12
CA ALA A 46 24.14 -10.83 -6.41
C ALA A 46 24.33 -9.55 -7.26
N GLY A 47 23.79 -8.41 -6.81
CA GLY A 47 23.89 -7.13 -7.52
C GLY A 47 22.85 -6.96 -8.62
N GLU A 48 21.71 -7.63 -8.51
CA GLU A 48 20.55 -7.30 -9.32
C GLU A 48 19.87 -6.01 -8.85
N SER A 49 19.03 -5.46 -9.72
CA SER A 49 18.34 -4.20 -9.49
C SER A 49 17.30 -4.30 -8.37
N ILE A 50 17.23 -3.27 -7.52
CA ILE A 50 16.35 -3.23 -6.35
C ILE A 50 15.19 -2.29 -6.67
N ARG A 51 13.95 -2.77 -6.58
CA ARG A 51 12.78 -1.89 -6.73
C ARG A 51 12.72 -0.89 -5.56
N MET A 52 12.37 0.37 -5.84
CA MET A 52 12.46 1.43 -4.84
C MET A 52 11.56 1.19 -3.61
N ASP A 53 10.39 0.58 -3.81
CA ASP A 53 9.48 0.17 -2.74
C ASP A 53 10.11 -0.87 -1.77
N LYS A 54 11.11 -1.63 -2.22
CA LYS A 54 11.80 -2.64 -1.40
C LYS A 54 12.97 -2.08 -0.59
N CYS A 55 13.36 -0.83 -0.80
CA CYS A 55 14.46 -0.19 -0.08
C CYS A 55 14.20 -0.06 1.43
N LYS A 56 12.95 0.23 1.85
CA LYS A 56 12.58 0.33 3.29
C LYS A 56 12.84 -0.98 4.02
N GLY A 57 12.39 -2.08 3.43
CA GLY A 57 12.57 -3.42 3.98
C GLY A 57 14.04 -3.75 4.17
N ILE A 58 14.85 -3.49 3.14
CA ILE A 58 16.29 -3.76 3.18
C ILE A 58 16.98 -2.89 4.25
N CYS A 59 16.70 -1.58 4.28
CA CYS A 59 17.25 -0.66 5.29
C CYS A 59 16.87 -1.08 6.72
N LYS A 60 15.60 -1.46 6.94
CA LYS A 60 15.10 -1.95 8.23
C LYS A 60 15.80 -3.25 8.63
N ALA A 61 15.94 -4.20 7.72
CA ALA A 61 16.61 -5.48 7.99
C ALA A 61 18.10 -5.31 8.33
N LEU A 62 18.75 -4.30 7.75
CA LEU A 62 20.20 -4.04 7.89
C LEU A 62 20.55 -2.94 8.91
N ASN A 63 19.57 -2.39 9.62
CA ASN A 63 19.74 -1.23 10.51
C ASN A 63 20.46 -0.06 9.81
N TRP A 64 20.08 0.22 8.57
CA TRP A 64 20.54 1.37 7.80
C TRP A 64 19.48 2.48 7.81
N ARG A 65 19.93 3.73 7.87
CA ARG A 65 19.06 4.90 7.74
C ARG A 65 18.68 5.16 6.28
N VAL A 66 19.65 5.00 5.39
CA VAL A 66 19.53 5.11 3.93
C VAL A 66 20.46 4.05 3.31
N LEU A 67 20.17 3.60 2.10
CA LEU A 67 21.06 2.74 1.35
C LEU A 67 22.40 3.47 1.11
N PRO A 68 23.54 2.85 1.46
CA PRO A 68 24.84 3.45 1.18
C PRO A 68 25.07 3.54 -0.33
N GLU A 69 25.57 4.69 -0.79
CA GLU A 69 25.71 5.18 -2.19
C GLU A 69 24.61 6.11 -2.73
N GLN A 70 23.63 6.55 -1.93
CA GLN A 70 22.85 7.73 -2.30
C GLN A 70 23.54 8.98 -1.75
N ASP A 71 24.18 9.76 -2.63
CA ASP A 71 24.53 11.15 -2.32
C ASP A 71 23.27 11.84 -1.78
N GLU A 72 23.37 12.41 -0.58
CA GLU A 72 22.27 13.08 0.15
C GLU A 72 21.59 14.19 -0.68
N ASP A 73 22.20 14.62 -1.79
CA ASP A 73 21.77 15.72 -2.66
C ASP A 73 20.99 15.32 -3.92
N THR A 74 20.67 14.04 -4.16
CA THR A 74 20.00 13.61 -5.43
C THR A 74 18.57 13.13 -5.30
N TYR A 75 17.98 13.18 -4.11
CA TYR A 75 16.60 12.74 -3.90
C TYR A 75 15.66 13.95 -3.92
N ASP A 76 15.31 14.41 -5.13
CA ASP A 76 14.10 15.22 -5.30
C ASP A 76 12.92 14.34 -4.83
N GLY A 77 12.28 14.75 -3.74
CA GLY A 77 11.13 14.03 -3.17
C GLY A 77 10.06 13.76 -4.22
N ILE A 78 9.19 12.78 -3.95
CA ILE A 78 8.12 12.41 -4.89
C ILE A 78 7.18 13.62 -5.08
N SER A 79 7.25 14.25 -6.26
CA SER A 79 6.39 15.38 -6.60
C SER A 79 5.06 14.88 -7.16
N ALA A 80 3.95 15.41 -6.62
CA ALA A 80 2.61 15.15 -7.14
C ALA A 80 2.47 15.47 -8.64
N ARG A 81 3.28 16.41 -9.15
CA ARG A 81 3.30 16.79 -10.56
C ARG A 81 3.76 15.65 -11.48
N GLU A 82 4.60 14.73 -11.01
CA GLU A 82 5.05 13.57 -11.79
C GLU A 82 3.90 12.58 -12.07
N TYR A 83 2.86 12.57 -11.22
CA TYR A 83 1.73 11.66 -11.32
C TYR A 83 0.52 12.22 -12.08
N LYS A 84 0.53 13.48 -12.53
CA LYS A 84 -0.64 14.09 -13.22
C LYS A 84 -1.08 13.35 -14.48
N ASN A 85 -0.15 12.64 -15.14
CA ASN A 85 -0.45 11.84 -16.33
C ASN A 85 -0.78 10.36 -15.99
N HIS A 86 -0.92 10.02 -14.71
CA HIS A 86 -1.22 8.66 -14.29
C HIS A 86 -2.65 8.28 -14.67
N GLU A 87 -2.87 7.03 -15.07
CA GLU A 87 -4.19 6.58 -15.53
C GLU A 87 -5.25 6.60 -14.43
N ALA A 88 -4.85 6.43 -13.17
CA ALA A 88 -5.71 6.51 -12.00
C ALA A 88 -5.70 7.91 -11.36
N TRP A 89 -5.13 8.92 -12.01
CA TRP A 89 -5.21 10.30 -11.53
C TRP A 89 -6.67 10.78 -11.55
N SER A 90 -7.19 11.15 -10.39
CA SER A 90 -8.57 11.61 -10.25
C SER A 90 -8.64 13.13 -10.28
N LEU A 91 -9.19 13.69 -11.36
CA LEU A 91 -9.51 15.13 -11.44
C LEU A 91 -10.53 15.54 -10.35
N PHE A 92 -11.40 14.62 -9.93
CA PHE A 92 -12.34 14.88 -8.83
C PHE A 92 -11.58 15.12 -7.52
N LEU A 93 -10.65 14.22 -7.17
CA LEU A 93 -9.85 14.38 -5.95
C LEU A 93 -8.92 15.59 -6.02
N GLU A 94 -8.34 15.88 -7.19
CA GLU A 94 -7.50 17.07 -7.38
C GLU A 94 -8.29 18.35 -7.11
N ASN A 95 -9.50 18.46 -7.67
CA ASN A 95 -10.31 19.66 -7.52
C ASN A 95 -10.89 19.83 -6.12
N ALA A 96 -11.26 18.73 -5.45
CA ALA A 96 -11.90 18.76 -4.14
C ALA A 96 -10.89 18.81 -2.98
N PHE A 97 -9.77 18.09 -3.10
CA PHE A 97 -8.80 17.83 -2.03
C PHE A 97 -7.34 18.05 -2.44
N GLY A 98 -7.08 18.62 -3.62
CA GLY A 98 -5.74 19.02 -4.07
C GLY A 98 -4.89 17.92 -4.72
N ASP A 99 -3.77 18.34 -5.33
CA ASP A 99 -2.84 17.48 -6.07
C ASP A 99 -2.33 16.29 -5.24
N ARG A 100 -2.12 16.45 -3.93
CA ARG A 100 -1.61 15.40 -3.05
C ARG A 100 -2.62 14.26 -2.87
N ALA A 101 -3.92 14.55 -2.78
CA ALA A 101 -4.97 13.53 -2.68
C ALA A 101 -5.07 12.71 -3.98
N ALA A 102 -5.07 13.37 -5.13
CA ALA A 102 -5.08 12.70 -6.43
C ALA A 102 -3.82 11.84 -6.65
N MET A 103 -2.65 12.35 -6.25
CA MET A 103 -1.40 11.57 -6.25
C MET A 103 -1.46 10.39 -5.29
N SER A 104 -1.99 10.59 -4.08
CA SER A 104 -2.10 9.56 -3.04
C SER A 104 -2.95 8.39 -3.54
N PHE A 105 -4.14 8.66 -4.09
CA PHE A 105 -4.95 7.61 -4.70
C PHE A 105 -4.26 6.93 -5.90
N ALA A 106 -3.67 7.71 -6.80
CA ALA A 106 -3.02 7.18 -8.00
C ALA A 106 -1.84 6.25 -7.67
N ALA A 107 -0.93 6.66 -6.79
CA ALA A 107 0.23 5.87 -6.38
C ALA A 107 -0.16 4.72 -5.44
N GLY A 108 -1.03 4.99 -4.47
CA GLY A 108 -1.53 4.00 -3.52
C GLY A 108 -2.29 2.86 -4.18
N SER A 109 -3.12 3.17 -5.18
CA SER A 109 -3.88 2.14 -5.92
C SER A 109 -3.01 1.27 -6.82
N ASP A 110 -1.84 1.74 -7.27
CA ASP A 110 -0.84 0.90 -7.95
C ASP A 110 -0.21 -0.09 -6.97
N ILE A 111 0.27 0.41 -5.83
CA ILE A 111 0.92 -0.40 -4.79
C ILE A 111 -0.04 -1.45 -4.23
N LEU A 112 -1.26 -1.02 -3.87
CA LEU A 112 -2.26 -1.91 -3.31
C LEU A 112 -2.69 -2.99 -4.31
N LEU A 113 -2.81 -2.65 -5.59
CA LEU A 113 -3.13 -3.62 -6.63
C LEU A 113 -2.01 -4.64 -6.83
N ASP A 114 -0.74 -4.22 -6.74
CA ASP A 114 0.40 -5.14 -6.74
C ASP A 114 0.34 -6.10 -5.55
N HIS A 115 0.08 -5.60 -4.32
CA HIS A 115 -0.08 -6.43 -3.12
C HIS A 115 -1.21 -7.45 -3.27
N ILE A 116 -2.40 -7.03 -3.74
CA ILE A 116 -3.54 -7.92 -3.96
C ILE A 116 -3.21 -9.00 -4.99
N ASN A 117 -2.55 -8.66 -6.11
CA ASN A 117 -2.20 -9.63 -7.14
C ASN A 117 -1.12 -10.62 -6.69
N GLU A 118 -0.12 -10.17 -5.91
CA GLU A 118 0.89 -11.04 -5.31
C GLU A 118 0.24 -12.07 -4.36
N ASP A 119 -0.65 -11.63 -3.47
CA ASP A 119 -1.35 -12.51 -2.53
C ASP A 119 -2.35 -13.45 -3.23
N LEU A 120 -3.07 -12.98 -4.26
CA LEU A 120 -3.94 -13.83 -5.08
C LEU A 120 -3.15 -14.95 -5.77
N ALA A 121 -1.95 -14.65 -6.27
CA ALA A 121 -1.11 -15.65 -6.91
C ALA A 121 -0.63 -16.73 -5.93
N GLU A 122 -0.33 -16.36 -4.68
CA GLU A 122 0.04 -17.33 -3.64
C GLU A 122 -1.17 -18.15 -3.20
N LEU A 123 -2.32 -17.52 -2.94
CA LEU A 123 -3.59 -18.19 -2.59
C LEU A 123 -4.02 -19.20 -3.66
N ALA A 124 -3.82 -18.88 -4.95
CA ALA A 124 -4.12 -19.80 -6.05
C ALA A 124 -3.28 -21.09 -6.05
N SER A 125 -2.14 -21.10 -5.34
CA SER A 125 -1.23 -22.24 -5.25
C SER A 125 -1.49 -23.16 -4.05
N ILE A 126 -2.41 -22.78 -3.16
CA ILE A 126 -2.75 -23.51 -1.94
C ILE A 126 -4.23 -23.97 -1.95
N PRO A 127 -4.65 -24.87 -1.02
CA PRO A 127 -5.99 -25.43 -1.06
C PRO A 127 -7.11 -24.39 -0.92
N ILE A 128 -8.27 -24.71 -1.52
CA ILE A 128 -9.50 -23.94 -1.33
C ILE A 128 -9.85 -23.84 0.16
N GLY A 129 -10.30 -22.66 0.59
CA GLY A 129 -10.57 -22.34 2.00
C GLY A 129 -9.34 -21.82 2.77
N SER A 130 -8.18 -21.70 2.12
CA SER A 130 -7.07 -20.93 2.67
C SER A 130 -7.31 -19.42 2.63
N HIS A 131 -6.65 -18.71 3.53
CA HIS A 131 -6.81 -17.27 3.74
C HIS A 131 -5.43 -16.59 3.94
N LEU A 132 -5.40 -15.26 3.88
CA LEU A 132 -4.17 -14.44 3.95
C LEU A 132 -3.26 -14.80 5.14
N GLY A 133 -3.84 -15.03 6.32
CA GLY A 133 -3.08 -15.42 7.52
C GLY A 133 -2.33 -16.76 7.43
N GLN A 134 -2.48 -17.54 6.36
CA GLN A 134 -1.72 -18.76 6.08
C GLN A 134 -0.60 -18.57 5.07
N LEU A 135 -0.54 -17.39 4.42
CA LEU A 135 0.53 -17.07 3.49
C LEU A 135 1.85 -16.88 4.23
N SER A 136 2.94 -17.18 3.53
CA SER A 136 4.27 -17.06 4.11
C SER A 136 4.69 -15.59 4.30
N VAL A 137 4.26 -14.73 3.37
CA VAL A 137 4.45 -13.28 3.39
C VAL A 137 3.23 -12.66 2.73
N SER A 138 2.55 -11.73 3.41
CA SER A 138 1.50 -10.89 2.81
C SER A 138 1.59 -9.49 3.39
N TRP A 139 1.72 -8.50 2.50
CA TRP A 139 1.73 -7.08 2.89
C TRP A 139 0.33 -6.58 3.20
N LEU A 140 -0.68 -7.13 2.53
CA LEU A 140 -2.07 -6.79 2.74
C LEU A 140 -2.58 -7.32 4.10
N CYS A 141 -2.12 -8.49 4.54
CA CYS A 141 -2.55 -9.14 5.77
C CYS A 141 -2.34 -8.26 7.02
N GLU A 142 -1.21 -7.56 7.11
CA GLU A 142 -0.90 -6.69 8.25
C GLU A 142 -1.68 -5.37 8.23
N ASN A 143 -2.12 -4.94 7.05
CA ASN A 143 -2.86 -3.70 6.86
C ASN A 143 -4.38 -3.89 6.97
N LEU A 144 -4.89 -5.12 6.83
CA LEU A 144 -6.32 -5.41 6.97
C LEU A 144 -6.76 -5.54 8.44
N PRO A 145 -8.05 -5.28 8.74
CA PRO A 145 -8.61 -5.43 10.08
C PRO A 145 -8.42 -6.85 10.65
N LYS A 146 -7.88 -6.97 11.87
CA LYS A 146 -7.50 -8.28 12.42
C LYS A 146 -8.68 -9.20 12.74
N GLN A 147 -9.85 -8.63 13.08
CA GLN A 147 -11.03 -9.40 13.48
C GLN A 147 -11.44 -10.43 12.43
N PHE A 148 -11.31 -10.11 11.15
CA PHE A 148 -11.81 -10.92 10.05
C PHE A 148 -10.72 -11.67 9.28
N LEU A 149 -9.53 -11.84 9.87
CA LEU A 149 -8.37 -12.45 9.23
C LEU A 149 -8.65 -13.80 8.54
N MET A 150 -9.53 -14.62 9.12
CA MET A 150 -9.88 -15.94 8.58
C MET A 150 -10.82 -15.87 7.36
N HIS A 151 -11.39 -14.71 7.08
CA HIS A 151 -12.30 -14.46 5.95
C HIS A 151 -11.59 -13.85 4.74
N TYR A 152 -10.30 -13.51 4.86
CA TYR A 152 -9.53 -12.94 3.74
C TYR A 152 -9.02 -14.04 2.82
N ASP A 153 -9.94 -14.68 2.10
CA ASP A 153 -9.68 -15.75 1.15
C ASP A 153 -9.50 -15.22 -0.29
N TYR A 154 -9.34 -16.15 -1.24
CA TYR A 154 -9.15 -15.82 -2.65
C TYR A 154 -10.33 -15.01 -3.21
N ASP A 155 -11.56 -15.40 -2.89
CA ASP A 155 -12.76 -14.75 -3.42
C ASP A 155 -12.90 -13.32 -2.90
N PHE A 156 -12.62 -13.12 -1.60
CA PHE A 156 -12.55 -11.78 -1.01
C PHE A 156 -11.50 -10.89 -1.68
N LEU A 157 -10.26 -11.38 -1.86
CA LEU A 157 -9.21 -10.60 -2.51
C LEU A 157 -9.53 -10.30 -3.98
N TYR A 158 -10.14 -11.25 -4.67
CA TYR A 158 -10.55 -11.07 -6.05
C TYR A 158 -11.63 -9.99 -6.16
N GLN A 159 -12.56 -9.96 -5.20
CA GLN A 159 -13.55 -8.90 -5.10
C GLN A 159 -12.92 -7.53 -4.80
N MET A 160 -11.98 -7.46 -3.85
CA MET A 160 -11.23 -6.23 -3.58
C MET A 160 -10.50 -5.72 -4.83
N LYS A 161 -9.88 -6.62 -5.60
CA LYS A 161 -9.25 -6.29 -6.88
C LYS A 161 -10.23 -5.65 -7.85
N CYS A 162 -11.38 -6.28 -8.08
CA CYS A 162 -12.39 -5.75 -8.99
C CYS A 162 -12.92 -4.38 -8.54
N SER A 163 -13.16 -4.21 -7.24
CA SER A 163 -13.59 -2.92 -6.67
C SER A 163 -12.53 -1.83 -6.86
N LEU A 164 -11.26 -2.14 -6.59
CA LEU A 164 -10.15 -1.19 -6.79
C LEU A 164 -9.97 -0.82 -8.27
N GLU A 165 -10.03 -1.79 -9.18
CA GLU A 165 -9.98 -1.55 -10.63
C GLU A 165 -11.16 -0.66 -11.09
N SER A 166 -12.36 -0.89 -10.56
CA SER A 166 -13.53 -0.05 -10.82
C SER A 166 -13.31 1.39 -10.34
N MET A 167 -12.78 1.58 -9.13
CA MET A 167 -12.43 2.90 -8.60
C MET A 167 -11.35 3.60 -9.45
N ARG A 168 -10.35 2.87 -9.94
CA ARG A 168 -9.35 3.41 -10.88
C ARG A 168 -9.99 3.86 -12.20
N GLN A 169 -10.97 3.12 -12.73
CA GLN A 169 -11.74 3.58 -13.89
C GLN A 169 -12.55 4.84 -13.56
N ARG A 170 -13.20 4.91 -12.40
CA ARG A 170 -13.91 6.13 -11.96
C ARG A 170 -12.98 7.35 -11.95
N ALA A 171 -11.80 7.22 -11.36
CA ALA A 171 -10.79 8.26 -11.34
C ALA A 171 -10.37 8.70 -12.76
N LYS A 172 -10.06 7.73 -13.63
CA LYS A 172 -9.64 7.96 -15.02
C LYS A 172 -10.65 8.80 -15.82
N TYR A 173 -11.94 8.54 -15.63
CA TYR A 173 -13.01 9.25 -16.33
C TYR A 173 -13.50 10.50 -15.59
N GLY A 174 -12.87 10.87 -14.47
CA GLY A 174 -13.21 12.05 -13.69
C GLY A 174 -14.56 11.94 -12.96
N HIS A 175 -15.02 10.71 -12.69
CA HIS A 175 -16.23 10.47 -11.92
C HIS A 175 -16.01 10.70 -10.42
N SER A 176 -17.12 10.79 -9.67
CA SER A 176 -17.06 10.91 -8.21
C SER A 176 -16.33 9.73 -7.57
N MET A 177 -15.51 10.05 -6.56
CA MET A 177 -14.80 9.08 -5.73
C MET A 177 -15.57 8.75 -4.44
N THR A 178 -16.87 9.06 -4.36
CA THR A 178 -17.74 8.63 -3.25
C THR A 178 -17.63 7.12 -3.03
N ALA A 179 -17.49 6.69 -1.78
CA ALA A 179 -17.53 5.29 -1.39
C ALA A 179 -18.97 4.85 -1.11
N TYR A 180 -19.39 3.74 -1.70
CA TYR A 180 -20.76 3.22 -1.58
C TYR A 180 -20.85 1.97 -0.67
N SER A 181 -19.70 1.42 -0.28
CA SER A 181 -19.60 0.24 0.57
C SER A 181 -18.36 0.34 1.47
N VAL A 182 -18.34 -0.44 2.56
CA VAL A 182 -17.18 -0.50 3.47
C VAL A 182 -15.93 -0.99 2.72
N MET A 183 -16.07 -1.85 1.70
CA MET A 183 -14.95 -2.25 0.86
C MET A 183 -14.33 -1.06 0.13
N GLU A 184 -15.14 -0.14 -0.40
CA GLU A 184 -14.62 1.05 -1.09
C GLU A 184 -13.97 2.03 -0.11
N GLU A 185 -14.54 2.24 1.08
CA GLU A 185 -13.92 3.05 2.14
C GLU A 185 -12.56 2.47 2.57
N LEU A 186 -12.52 1.16 2.78
CA LEU A 186 -11.30 0.43 3.13
C LEU A 186 -10.25 0.56 2.03
N LEU A 187 -10.63 0.46 0.76
CA LEU A 187 -9.71 0.63 -0.37
C LEU A 187 -9.16 2.06 -0.44
N LEU A 188 -9.98 3.10 -0.22
CA LEU A 188 -9.51 4.49 -0.16
C LEU A 188 -8.50 4.68 0.98
N TYR A 189 -8.82 4.16 2.16
CA TYR A 189 -7.95 4.20 3.32
C TYR A 189 -6.61 3.51 3.06
N LEU A 190 -6.65 2.26 2.56
CA LEU A 190 -5.44 1.50 2.25
C LEU A 190 -4.60 2.17 1.15
N CYS A 191 -5.21 2.74 0.11
CA CYS A 191 -4.47 3.51 -0.90
C CYS A 191 -3.72 4.68 -0.25
N ASN A 192 -4.36 5.39 0.69
CA ASN A 192 -3.72 6.50 1.38
C ASN A 192 -2.58 6.04 2.28
N GLU A 193 -2.73 4.93 3.01
CA GLU A 193 -1.66 4.37 3.83
C GLU A 193 -0.44 3.98 2.98
N GLU A 194 -0.65 3.28 1.86
CA GLU A 194 0.42 2.88 0.95
C GLU A 194 1.14 4.09 0.32
N ALA A 195 0.37 5.10 -0.09
CA ALA A 195 0.93 6.33 -0.62
C ALA A 195 1.69 7.15 0.44
N THR A 196 1.20 7.17 1.67
CA THR A 196 1.87 7.84 2.79
C THR A 196 3.20 7.15 3.08
N ALA A 197 3.21 5.82 3.16
CA ALA A 197 4.42 5.05 3.31
C ALA A 197 5.43 5.31 2.17
N LEU A 198 4.95 5.48 0.93
CA LEU A 198 5.77 5.86 -0.23
C LEU A 198 6.33 7.29 -0.11
N ILE A 199 5.52 8.27 0.30
CA ILE A 199 5.94 9.67 0.46
C ILE A 199 6.99 9.79 1.57
N GLU A 200 6.76 9.16 2.72
CA GLU A 200 7.71 9.14 3.84
C GLU A 200 9.06 8.54 3.46
N LEU A 201 9.06 7.57 2.54
CA LEU A 201 10.28 6.99 1.99
C LEU A 201 10.99 7.93 1.02
N GLY A 202 10.23 8.68 0.22
CA GLY A 202 10.77 9.60 -0.77
C GLY A 202 11.28 10.92 -0.19
N SER A 203 10.83 11.33 1.00
CA SER A 203 11.19 12.61 1.61
C SER A 203 12.43 12.57 2.50
N GLY A 204 13.07 11.40 2.67
CA GLY A 204 14.35 11.28 3.38
C GLY A 204 14.41 12.06 4.69
N ILE A 205 13.43 11.92 5.60
CA ILE A 205 13.38 12.64 6.90
C ILE A 205 13.61 14.17 6.78
N ASN A 206 13.35 14.80 5.64
CA ASN A 206 13.24 16.25 5.57
C ASN A 206 11.78 16.62 5.69
N ARG A 207 11.39 16.96 6.93
CA ARG A 207 10.20 17.77 7.21
C ARG A 207 10.30 19.04 6.36
N PHE A 208 9.51 19.11 5.30
CA PHE A 208 9.25 20.38 4.64
C PHE A 208 8.33 21.19 5.56
N GLU A 209 8.95 22.12 6.27
CA GLU A 209 8.35 23.43 6.55
C GLU A 209 8.11 24.12 5.19
N ASP A 210 6.98 23.86 4.54
CA ASP A 210 6.35 24.87 3.66
C ASP A 210 4.85 24.60 3.49
N ASP A 211 4.09 25.29 4.34
CA ASP A 211 2.85 26.02 4.08
C ASP A 211 2.01 25.66 2.83
N ASN A 212 1.31 24.51 2.88
CA ASN A 212 -0.10 24.40 2.48
C ASN A 212 -0.63 23.05 2.94
N THR A 213 -1.18 23.05 4.14
CA THR A 213 -1.80 21.95 4.87
C THR A 213 -3.04 21.43 4.13
N VAL A 214 -2.84 20.75 3.00
CA VAL A 214 -3.85 19.87 2.43
C VAL A 214 -3.69 18.54 3.16
N SER A 215 -4.73 18.18 3.89
CA SER A 215 -4.68 17.24 5.00
C SER A 215 -4.15 15.87 4.59
N GLU A 216 -3.30 15.29 5.43
CA GLU A 216 -2.99 13.85 5.42
C GLU A 216 -4.26 13.00 5.64
N GLU A 217 -5.40 13.66 5.88
CA GLU A 217 -6.72 13.15 6.19
C GLU A 217 -7.74 13.33 5.04
N TRP A 218 -7.34 13.59 3.79
CA TRP A 218 -8.29 13.76 2.67
C TRP A 218 -9.28 12.59 2.52
N VAL A 219 -8.88 11.39 2.95
CA VAL A 219 -9.76 10.22 3.00
C VAL A 219 -10.92 10.47 3.96
N PHE A 220 -10.65 10.94 5.19
CA PHE A 220 -11.70 11.22 6.16
C PHE A 220 -12.56 12.41 5.76
N ASP A 221 -11.98 13.42 5.10
CA ASP A 221 -12.76 14.52 4.51
C ASP A 221 -13.69 14.03 3.38
N LEU A 222 -13.25 13.06 2.56
CA LEU A 222 -14.04 12.44 1.51
C LEU A 222 -15.15 11.53 2.07
N LEU A 223 -14.83 10.74 3.10
CA LEU A 223 -15.78 9.84 3.75
C LEU A 223 -16.79 10.62 4.61
N GLY A 224 -16.38 11.75 5.19
CA GLY A 224 -17.20 12.56 6.08
C GLY A 224 -17.19 12.08 7.54
N ASP A 225 -16.41 11.05 7.86
CA ASP A 225 -16.24 10.48 9.19
C ASP A 225 -14.87 9.76 9.33
N ALA A 226 -14.66 9.15 10.50
CA ALA A 226 -13.51 8.29 10.78
C ALA A 226 -13.98 6.89 11.22
N ASP A 227 -15.12 6.44 10.71
CA ASP A 227 -15.78 5.20 11.12
C ASP A 227 -14.96 3.98 10.72
N ILE A 228 -14.27 4.03 9.57
CA ILE A 228 -13.35 2.99 9.14
C ILE A 228 -12.27 2.70 10.20
N VAL A 229 -11.67 3.73 10.80
CA VAL A 229 -10.66 3.57 11.86
C VAL A 229 -11.33 3.17 13.18
N SER A 230 -12.40 3.89 13.55
CA SER A 230 -13.09 3.73 14.82
C SER A 230 -13.72 2.36 15.00
N TYR A 231 -14.18 1.73 13.92
CA TYR A 231 -14.83 0.42 13.99
C TYR A 231 -13.92 -0.74 13.58
N LEU A 232 -13.05 -0.58 12.56
CA LEU A 232 -12.24 -1.71 12.08
C LEU A 232 -10.88 -1.82 12.75
N TYR A 233 -10.33 -0.73 13.31
CA TYR A 233 -8.97 -0.70 13.85
C TYR A 233 -8.87 -0.34 15.35
N ALA A 234 -9.97 -0.01 16.03
CA ALA A 234 -9.98 0.39 17.44
C ALA A 234 -10.07 -0.78 18.45
N ASP A 235 -9.70 -2.00 18.06
CA ASP A 235 -9.80 -3.22 18.89
C ASP A 235 -11.21 -3.47 19.47
N LEU A 236 -12.25 -3.07 18.73
CA LEU A 236 -13.65 -3.37 19.04
C LEU A 236 -14.07 -4.68 18.35
N TYR A 237 -14.89 -5.47 19.04
CA TYR A 237 -15.51 -6.64 18.42
C TYR A 237 -16.84 -6.25 17.77
N LEU A 238 -16.92 -6.36 16.44
CA LEU A 238 -18.13 -6.10 15.68
C LEU A 238 -18.98 -7.36 15.56
N SER A 239 -20.26 -7.28 15.92
CA SER A 239 -21.22 -8.37 15.68
C SER A 239 -21.74 -8.35 14.24
N SER A 240 -22.40 -9.43 13.82
CA SER A 240 -23.00 -9.54 12.48
C SER A 240 -24.04 -8.47 12.15
N GLU A 241 -24.61 -7.80 13.14
CA GLU A 241 -25.60 -6.74 12.95
C GLU A 241 -24.95 -5.37 12.68
N HIS A 242 -23.63 -5.25 12.87
CA HIS A 242 -22.92 -4.00 12.71
C HIS A 242 -22.66 -3.72 11.22
N PRO A 243 -22.92 -2.51 10.68
CA PRO A 243 -22.71 -2.18 9.27
C PRO A 243 -21.29 -2.43 8.76
N TYR A 244 -20.29 -2.28 9.63
CA TYR A 244 -18.87 -2.55 9.36
C TYR A 244 -18.44 -4.01 9.56
N HIS A 245 -19.35 -4.92 9.92
CA HIS A 245 -19.01 -6.34 9.98
C HIS A 245 -18.70 -6.88 8.57
N PHE A 246 -17.75 -7.81 8.47
CA PHE A 246 -17.25 -8.35 7.19
C PHE A 246 -18.34 -8.80 6.22
N SER A 247 -19.44 -9.37 6.74
CA SER A 247 -20.59 -9.80 5.92
C SER A 247 -21.21 -8.70 5.06
N HIS A 248 -21.01 -7.44 5.45
CA HIS A 248 -21.60 -6.27 4.79
C HIS A 248 -20.60 -5.47 3.95
N TRP A 249 -19.34 -5.92 3.85
CA TRP A 249 -18.31 -5.11 3.19
C TRP A 249 -18.58 -4.85 1.72
N SER A 250 -19.33 -5.75 1.09
CA SER A 250 -19.70 -5.68 -0.33
C SER A 250 -21.04 -4.99 -0.57
N ASP A 251 -21.81 -4.74 0.49
CA ASP A 251 -23.15 -4.20 0.38
C ASP A 251 -23.07 -2.72 0.00
N GLN A 252 -23.85 -2.31 -0.99
CA GLN A 252 -24.06 -0.89 -1.28
C GLN A 252 -25.01 -0.32 -0.23
N GLN A 253 -24.44 0.19 0.85
CA GLN A 253 -25.18 0.68 2.02
C GLN A 253 -24.93 2.15 2.33
N PHE A 254 -23.99 2.79 1.64
CA PHE A 254 -23.68 4.21 1.80
C PHE A 254 -24.14 5.01 0.59
N TYR A 255 -24.64 6.22 0.85
CA TYR A 255 -25.03 7.20 -0.17
C TYR A 255 -25.89 6.63 -1.33
N THR A 256 -26.69 5.61 -1.05
CA THR A 256 -27.69 5.10 -1.99
C THR A 256 -28.78 6.17 -2.08
N GLU A 257 -28.98 6.77 -3.26
CA GLU A 257 -30.20 7.54 -3.50
C GLU A 257 -31.39 6.65 -3.13
N GLN A 258 -32.24 7.12 -2.22
CA GLN A 258 -33.52 6.46 -1.98
C GLN A 258 -34.25 6.46 -3.32
N SER A 259 -34.30 5.28 -3.95
CA SER A 259 -35.27 5.05 -5.02
C SER A 259 -36.64 5.15 -4.34
N GLU A 260 -37.35 6.24 -4.60
CA GLU A 260 -38.75 6.44 -4.18
C GLU A 260 -39.64 5.24 -4.55
#